data_AF-A0A959GEZ4-F1
#
_entry.id   AF-A0A959GEZ4-F1
#
_cell.length_a   1.000
_cell.length_b   1.000
_cell.length_c   1.000
_cell.angle_alpha   90.00
_cell.angle_beta   90.00
_cell.angle_gamma   90.00
#
_symmetry.space_group_name_H-M   'P 1'
#
loop_
_entity.id
_entity.type
_entity.pdbx_description
1 polymer ?
#
loop_
_entity_poly.entity_id
_entity_poly.type
_entity_poly.pdbx_seq_one_letter_code
_entity_poly.pdbx_strand_id
1 'polypeptide(L)'
;MKLLPKKRWICIQRRIGWRNTFETAQILEVLLPKILEGIKAEQWPARLELNGNKYSNFPLLIELEPAQPVQISKAGAAPLYLTAYQTFFNQRPEARGGLFDIQTELWQNGRPAQSLVQGLPAQLKVQLKVSTGADYVMLEVPIPAGCSYFREPNGHRGVEVHREYFRHQTAIFCERLEPGRYEFVIELEPRFTGQFILNPAKAKLMYFPVFFGRTGVGKVAVE
;
A
#
# COMPACT_ATOMS: atom_id res chain seq x y z
N MET A 1 10.36 20.84 -16.59
CA MET A 1 10.38 19.86 -15.47
C MET A 1 9.02 19.25 -15.06
N LYS A 2 7.87 19.59 -15.70
CA LYS A 2 6.52 19.08 -15.34
C LYS A 2 5.99 17.88 -16.17
N LEU A 3 6.81 17.28 -17.05
CA LEU A 3 6.37 16.30 -18.07
C LEU A 3 6.54 14.82 -17.68
N LEU A 4 7.41 14.50 -16.71
CA LEU A 4 7.65 13.13 -16.27
C LEU A 4 6.41 12.42 -15.68
N PRO A 5 5.55 13.07 -14.86
CA PRO A 5 4.36 12.43 -14.32
C PRO A 5 3.37 12.02 -15.42
N LYS A 6 3.16 12.90 -16.42
CA LYS A 6 2.26 12.64 -17.56
C LYS A 6 2.76 11.51 -18.45
N LYS A 7 4.07 11.47 -18.74
CA LYS A 7 4.69 10.37 -19.51
C LYS A 7 4.57 9.03 -18.77
N ARG A 8 4.81 9.02 -17.45
CA ARG A 8 4.65 7.82 -16.61
C ARG A 8 3.20 7.34 -16.59
N TRP A 9 2.23 8.26 -16.53
CA TRP A 9 0.80 7.95 -16.58
C TRP A 9 0.38 7.28 -17.91
N ILE A 10 0.87 7.78 -19.05
CA ILE A 10 0.62 7.19 -20.38
C ILE A 10 1.23 5.78 -20.50
N CYS A 11 2.42 5.54 -19.95
CA CYS A 11 3.03 4.21 -19.95
C CYS A 11 2.27 3.20 -19.08
N ILE A 12 1.67 3.64 -17.97
CA ILE A 12 0.86 2.79 -17.09
C ILE A 12 -0.46 2.40 -17.76
N GLN A 13 -1.08 3.29 -18.53
CA GLN A 13 -2.31 3.01 -19.30
C GLN A 13 -2.15 1.89 -20.34
N ARG A 14 -0.91 1.62 -20.83
CA ARG A 14 -0.65 0.50 -21.76
C ARG A 14 -1.05 -0.87 -21.22
N ARG A 15 -1.13 -1.04 -19.89
CA ARG A 15 -1.51 -2.32 -19.26
C ARG A 15 -3.01 -2.64 -19.35
N ILE A 16 -3.86 -1.66 -19.69
CA ILE A 16 -5.33 -1.81 -19.78
C ILE A 16 -5.81 -1.77 -21.25
N GLY A 17 -4.88 -1.71 -22.22
CA GLY A 17 -5.17 -1.60 -23.64
C GLY A 17 -5.28 -0.15 -24.12
N TRP A 18 -4.97 0.09 -25.40
CA TRP A 18 -5.18 1.40 -26.02
C TRP A 18 -6.68 1.55 -26.34
N ARG A 19 -7.27 2.70 -26.03
CA ARG A 19 -8.70 2.95 -26.27
C ARG A 19 -9.07 2.89 -27.76
N ASN A 20 -8.22 3.42 -28.65
CA ASN A 20 -8.36 3.31 -30.11
C ASN A 20 -7.04 3.66 -30.85
N THR A 21 -6.97 3.30 -32.15
CA THR A 21 -5.80 3.53 -33.03
C THR A 21 -5.50 5.02 -33.23
N PHE A 22 -6.53 5.88 -33.21
CA PHE A 22 -6.39 7.31 -33.43
C PHE A 22 -5.70 8.03 -32.26
N GLU A 23 -6.14 7.76 -31.02
CA GLU A 23 -5.49 8.25 -29.79
C GLU A 23 -4.05 7.74 -29.69
N THR A 24 -3.81 6.50 -30.12
CA THR A 24 -2.46 5.93 -30.19
C THR A 24 -1.57 6.73 -31.14
N ALA A 25 -2.08 7.05 -32.33
CA ALA A 25 -1.38 7.86 -33.32
C ALA A 25 -1.10 9.28 -32.81
N GLN A 26 -2.07 9.94 -32.16
CA GLN A 26 -1.88 11.27 -31.57
C GLN A 26 -0.85 11.28 -30.43
N ILE A 27 -0.88 10.26 -29.57
CA ILE A 27 0.11 10.11 -28.49
C ILE A 27 1.50 9.92 -29.09
N LEU A 28 1.64 9.10 -30.13
CA LEU A 28 2.89 8.89 -30.84
C LEU A 28 3.37 10.17 -31.54
N GLU A 29 2.50 10.90 -32.21
CA GLU A 29 2.82 12.18 -32.87
C GLU A 29 3.37 13.22 -31.88
N VAL A 30 2.84 13.27 -30.65
CA VAL A 30 3.31 14.23 -29.63
C VAL A 30 4.59 13.76 -28.93
N LEU A 31 4.74 12.44 -28.71
CA LEU A 31 5.86 11.89 -27.94
C LEU A 31 7.08 11.58 -28.79
N LEU A 32 6.90 11.06 -30.01
CA LEU A 32 7.97 10.55 -30.86
C LEU A 32 8.97 11.63 -31.26
N PRO A 33 8.56 12.83 -31.73
CA PRO A 33 9.51 13.90 -32.07
C PRO A 33 10.33 14.32 -30.84
N LYS A 34 9.69 14.42 -29.67
CA LYS A 34 10.36 14.76 -28.40
C LYS A 34 11.28 13.67 -27.86
N ILE A 35 11.14 12.44 -28.33
CA ILE A 35 12.05 11.34 -28.01
C ILE A 35 13.23 11.35 -28.99
N LEU A 36 12.99 11.71 -30.26
CA LEU A 36 14.01 11.67 -31.31
C LEU A 36 14.87 12.95 -31.40
N GLU A 37 14.40 14.07 -30.86
CA GLU A 37 15.07 15.36 -30.91
C GLU A 37 16.45 15.32 -30.22
N GLY A 38 17.51 15.60 -30.97
CA GLY A 38 18.89 15.68 -30.46
C GLY A 38 19.63 14.34 -30.37
N ILE A 39 19.07 13.23 -30.86
CA ILE A 39 19.71 11.92 -30.78
C ILE A 39 20.45 11.55 -32.07
N LYS A 40 21.77 11.39 -32.00
CA LYS A 40 22.58 10.77 -33.06
C LYS A 40 22.51 9.24 -32.95
N ALA A 41 22.48 8.53 -34.07
CA ALA A 41 22.34 7.06 -34.11
C ALA A 41 23.43 6.34 -33.31
N GLU A 42 24.69 6.83 -33.31
CA GLU A 42 25.78 6.23 -32.54
C GLU A 42 25.63 6.43 -31.02
N GLN A 43 24.86 7.43 -30.59
CA GLN A 43 24.57 7.71 -29.18
C GLN A 43 23.33 6.97 -28.70
N TRP A 44 22.59 6.29 -29.58
CA TRP A 44 21.35 5.61 -29.23
C TRP A 44 21.48 4.55 -28.12
N PRO A 45 22.50 3.66 -28.05
CA PRO A 45 22.49 2.61 -27.05
C PRO A 45 22.60 3.20 -25.63
N ALA A 46 21.60 2.92 -24.79
CA ALA A 46 21.67 3.26 -23.38
C ALA A 46 22.78 2.44 -22.71
N ARG A 47 23.52 3.07 -21.81
CA ARG A 47 24.47 2.40 -20.92
C ARG A 47 24.19 2.84 -19.49
N LEU A 48 24.09 1.88 -18.60
CA LEU A 48 23.88 2.09 -17.18
C LEU A 48 25.18 1.77 -16.44
N GLU A 49 25.62 2.67 -15.59
CA GLU A 49 26.68 2.40 -14.62
C GLU A 49 26.05 2.40 -13.23
N LEU A 50 26.15 1.26 -12.54
CA LEU A 50 25.64 1.05 -11.19
C LEU A 50 26.80 0.64 -10.29
N ASN A 51 27.15 1.48 -9.32
CA ASN A 51 28.27 1.24 -8.40
C ASN A 51 29.59 0.86 -9.12
N GLY A 52 29.87 1.52 -10.25
CA GLY A 52 31.06 1.27 -11.09
C GLY A 52 30.91 0.12 -12.11
N ASN A 53 29.88 -0.72 -11.99
CA ASN A 53 29.60 -1.79 -12.95
C ASN A 53 28.81 -1.27 -14.14
N LYS A 54 29.27 -1.57 -15.36
CA LYS A 54 28.68 -1.09 -16.62
C LYS A 54 27.78 -2.15 -17.24
N TYR A 55 26.58 -1.74 -17.63
CA TYR A 55 25.55 -2.56 -18.23
C TYR A 55 25.03 -1.91 -19.52
N SER A 56 24.88 -2.71 -20.57
CA SER A 56 24.37 -2.27 -21.88
C SER A 56 23.21 -3.13 -22.41
N ASN A 57 22.87 -4.22 -21.71
CA ASN A 57 21.81 -5.15 -22.10
C ASN A 57 20.60 -4.96 -21.17
N PHE A 58 19.42 -4.77 -21.76
CA PHE A 58 18.16 -4.51 -21.04
C PHE A 58 17.05 -5.44 -21.59
N PRO A 59 16.05 -5.83 -20.76
CA PRO A 59 15.84 -5.45 -19.36
C PRO A 59 16.88 -6.06 -18.41
N LEU A 60 17.14 -5.35 -17.31
CA LEU A 60 18.14 -5.71 -16.31
C LEU A 60 17.50 -5.70 -14.92
N LEU A 61 17.69 -6.80 -14.18
CA LEU A 61 17.29 -6.93 -12.79
C LEU A 61 18.54 -7.22 -11.96
N ILE A 62 18.78 -6.42 -10.93
CA ILE A 62 19.94 -6.53 -10.04
C ILE A 62 19.43 -6.45 -8.61
N GLU A 63 19.82 -7.43 -7.80
CA GLU A 63 19.66 -7.39 -6.35
C GLU A 63 20.93 -6.81 -5.72
N LEU A 64 20.75 -5.82 -4.84
CA LEU A 64 21.85 -5.16 -4.15
C LEU A 64 21.84 -5.57 -2.68
N GLU A 65 23.03 -5.77 -2.14
CA GLU A 65 23.19 -6.04 -0.71
C GLU A 65 22.72 -4.85 0.14
N PRO A 66 22.10 -5.10 1.31
CA PRO A 66 21.66 -4.04 2.21
C PRO A 66 22.80 -3.08 2.58
N ALA A 67 22.50 -1.77 2.62
CA ALA A 67 23.39 -0.69 3.07
C ALA A 67 24.55 -0.27 2.15
N GLN A 68 24.64 -0.77 0.91
CA GLN A 68 25.56 -0.17 -0.06
C GLN A 68 24.98 1.14 -0.63
N PRO A 69 25.76 2.24 -0.71
CA PRO A 69 25.31 3.44 -1.39
C PRO A 69 25.08 3.13 -2.87
N VAL A 70 23.92 3.52 -3.39
CA VAL A 70 23.53 3.27 -4.78
C VAL A 70 23.88 4.49 -5.62
N GLN A 71 24.91 4.37 -6.44
CA GLN A 71 25.32 5.37 -7.42
C GLN A 71 24.93 4.92 -8.82
N ILE A 72 24.14 5.76 -9.49
CA ILE A 72 23.60 5.49 -10.82
C ILE A 72 24.07 6.59 -11.77
N SER A 73 24.73 6.18 -12.85
CA SER A 73 25.07 7.06 -13.97
C SER A 73 24.52 6.48 -15.26
N LYS A 74 23.93 7.33 -16.12
CA LYS A 74 23.38 6.94 -17.42
C LYS A 74 24.19 7.60 -18.52
N ALA A 75 24.71 6.79 -19.43
CA ALA A 75 25.29 7.25 -20.68
C ALA A 75 24.42 6.86 -21.88
N GLY A 76 24.63 7.52 -23.01
CA GLY A 76 23.82 7.36 -24.22
C GLY A 76 22.57 8.25 -24.24
N ALA A 77 21.93 8.34 -25.39
CA ALA A 77 20.81 9.21 -25.68
C ALA A 77 19.46 8.52 -25.47
N ALA A 78 19.38 7.19 -25.58
CA ALA A 78 18.12 6.49 -25.33
C ALA A 78 17.62 6.71 -23.88
N PRO A 79 16.29 6.84 -23.70
CA PRO A 79 15.68 6.90 -22.38
C PRO A 79 15.80 5.54 -21.69
N LEU A 80 16.18 5.56 -20.41
CA LEU A 80 16.22 4.38 -19.57
C LEU A 80 15.21 4.55 -18.43
N TYR A 81 14.31 3.58 -18.28
CA TYR A 81 13.37 3.53 -17.17
C TYR A 81 13.96 2.66 -16.07
N LEU A 82 14.22 3.26 -14.91
CA LEU A 82 14.76 2.57 -13.75
C LEU A 82 13.72 2.53 -12.64
N THR A 83 13.53 1.35 -12.05
CA THR A 83 12.74 1.16 -10.84
C THR A 83 13.64 0.54 -9.79
N ALA A 84 13.83 1.24 -8.68
CA ALA A 84 14.53 0.75 -7.50
C ALA A 84 13.55 0.71 -6.34
N TYR A 85 13.56 -0.37 -5.58
CA TYR A 85 12.78 -0.50 -4.34
C TYR A 85 13.58 -1.28 -3.31
N GLN A 86 13.27 -1.06 -2.04
CA GLN A 86 13.82 -1.82 -0.93
C GLN A 86 12.67 -2.32 -0.05
N THR A 87 12.83 -3.52 0.48
CA THR A 87 11.93 -4.12 1.47
C THR A 87 12.73 -4.37 2.74
N PHE A 88 12.17 -3.99 3.87
CA PHE A 88 12.79 -4.24 5.17
C PHE A 88 11.71 -4.46 6.22
N PHE A 89 12.06 -5.22 7.26
CA PHE A 89 11.19 -5.41 8.40
C PHE A 89 11.35 -4.24 9.37
N ASN A 90 10.29 -3.45 9.53
CA ASN A 90 10.26 -2.39 10.54
C ASN A 90 9.77 -2.97 11.87
N GLN A 91 10.67 -3.10 12.84
CA GLN A 91 10.36 -3.67 14.16
C GLN A 91 9.45 -2.77 15.02
N ARG A 92 9.50 -1.45 14.82
CA ARG A 92 8.74 -0.47 15.60
C ARG A 92 8.12 0.57 14.67
N PRO A 93 7.11 0.19 13.87
CA PRO A 93 6.42 1.12 13.02
C PRO A 93 5.71 2.19 13.86
N GLU A 94 6.11 3.44 13.66
CA GLU A 94 5.43 4.60 14.24
C GLU A 94 4.07 4.83 13.57
N ALA A 95 3.13 5.35 14.36
CA ALA A 95 1.85 5.80 13.86
C ALA A 95 2.05 6.87 12.79
N ARG A 96 1.29 6.79 11.71
CA ARG A 96 1.35 7.74 10.60
C ARG A 96 -0.06 8.10 10.20
N GLY A 97 -0.40 9.38 10.34
CA GLY A 97 -1.64 9.96 9.82
C GLY A 97 -1.47 10.54 8.42
N GLY A 98 -2.52 11.21 7.96
CA GLY A 98 -2.53 11.95 6.69
C GLY A 98 -3.93 12.01 6.11
N LEU A 99 -4.12 11.31 4.98
CA LEU A 99 -5.45 11.19 4.37
C LEU A 99 -6.40 10.31 5.21
N PHE A 100 -5.81 9.35 5.94
CA PHE A 100 -6.49 8.45 6.87
C PHE A 100 -5.82 8.53 8.23
N ASP A 101 -6.62 8.79 9.27
CA ASP A 101 -6.19 8.63 10.67
C ASP A 101 -6.95 7.44 11.26
N ILE A 102 -6.22 6.48 11.82
CA ILE A 102 -6.79 5.21 12.29
C ILE A 102 -6.50 5.06 13.77
N GLN A 103 -7.49 4.59 14.50
CA GLN A 103 -7.37 4.18 15.89
C GLN A 103 -8.02 2.82 16.06
N THR A 104 -7.43 1.98 16.91
CA THR A 104 -7.93 0.65 17.21
C THR A 104 -8.06 0.48 18.70
N GLU A 105 -9.20 0.00 19.15
CA GLU A 105 -9.49 -0.23 20.56
C GLU A 105 -10.15 -1.58 20.75
N LEU A 106 -9.69 -2.33 21.75
CA LEU A 106 -10.30 -3.60 22.13
C LEU A 106 -11.38 -3.37 23.17
N TRP A 107 -12.49 -4.05 23.00
CA TRP A 107 -13.67 -3.96 23.84
C TRP A 107 -14.09 -5.35 24.30
N GLN A 108 -14.44 -5.48 25.56
CA GLN A 108 -15.03 -6.70 26.11
C GLN A 108 -16.09 -6.28 27.13
N ASN A 109 -17.24 -6.97 27.17
CA ASN A 109 -18.36 -6.64 28.06
C ASN A 109 -18.82 -5.15 27.98
N GLY A 110 -18.76 -4.57 26.78
CA GLY A 110 -19.22 -3.19 26.54
C GLY A 110 -18.29 -2.09 27.06
N ARG A 111 -17.04 -2.41 27.42
CA ARG A 111 -16.04 -1.43 27.86
C ARG A 111 -14.71 -1.62 27.13
N PRO A 112 -13.91 -0.55 26.95
CA PRO A 112 -12.52 -0.66 26.53
C PRO A 112 -11.73 -1.57 27.47
N ALA A 113 -10.93 -2.47 26.91
CA ALA A 113 -10.16 -3.45 27.66
C ALA A 113 -8.74 -3.57 27.09
N GLN A 114 -7.74 -3.55 27.97
CA GLN A 114 -6.33 -3.79 27.62
C GLN A 114 -5.94 -5.26 27.77
N SER A 115 -6.61 -5.96 28.69
CA SER A 115 -6.59 -7.41 28.83
C SER A 115 -7.95 -8.00 28.47
N LEU A 116 -7.95 -9.15 27.81
CA LEU A 116 -9.15 -9.88 27.42
C LEU A 116 -9.23 -11.16 28.25
N VAL A 117 -10.40 -11.42 28.82
CA VAL A 117 -10.68 -12.68 29.50
C VAL A 117 -10.93 -13.78 28.47
N GLN A 118 -10.26 -14.92 28.63
CA GLN A 118 -10.40 -16.08 27.75
C GLN A 118 -11.86 -16.56 27.67
N GLY A 119 -12.30 -16.94 26.48
CA GLY A 119 -13.63 -17.51 26.24
C GLY A 119 -14.80 -16.52 26.27
N LEU A 120 -14.56 -15.25 26.63
CA LEU A 120 -15.57 -14.20 26.54
C LEU A 120 -15.47 -13.44 25.21
N PRO A 121 -16.59 -13.18 24.51
CA PRO A 121 -16.57 -12.48 23.23
C PRO A 121 -16.01 -11.06 23.41
N ALA A 122 -15.10 -10.70 22.51
CA ALA A 122 -14.44 -9.40 22.44
C ALA A 122 -14.73 -8.73 21.10
N GLN A 123 -14.51 -7.43 21.01
CA GLN A 123 -14.69 -6.63 19.81
C GLN A 123 -13.44 -5.77 19.57
N LEU A 124 -12.87 -5.86 18.38
CA LEU A 124 -11.86 -4.91 17.93
C LEU A 124 -12.58 -3.81 17.15
N LYS A 125 -12.67 -2.62 17.75
CA LYS A 125 -13.25 -1.43 17.13
C LYS A 125 -12.16 -0.65 16.44
N VAL A 126 -12.40 -0.32 15.17
CA VAL A 126 -11.49 0.43 14.32
C VAL A 126 -12.18 1.73 13.95
N GLN A 127 -11.65 2.82 14.46
CA GLN A 127 -12.11 4.15 14.14
C GLN A 127 -11.23 4.72 13.02
N LEU A 128 -11.86 5.05 11.90
CA LEU A 128 -11.22 5.66 10.75
C LEU A 128 -11.74 7.08 10.59
N LYS A 129 -10.85 8.06 10.65
CA LYS A 129 -11.14 9.43 10.25
C LYS A 129 -10.55 9.68 8.87
N VAL A 130 -11.40 10.13 7.95
CA VAL A 130 -11.05 10.43 6.56
C VAL A 130 -11.03 11.94 6.40
N SER A 131 -9.87 12.49 6.05
CA SER A 131 -9.69 13.94 5.91
C SER A 131 -10.18 14.46 4.57
N THR A 132 -10.15 13.63 3.52
CA THR A 132 -10.52 13.99 2.15
C THR A 132 -11.18 12.79 1.48
N GLY A 133 -12.19 13.04 0.64
CA GLY A 133 -12.90 12.00 -0.08
C GLY A 133 -11.94 11.06 -0.82
N ALA A 134 -12.19 9.76 -0.70
CA ALA A 134 -11.27 8.71 -1.12
C ALA A 134 -12.03 7.54 -1.74
N ASP A 135 -11.64 7.17 -2.96
CA ASP A 135 -12.19 6.02 -3.66
C ASP A 135 -11.26 4.80 -3.54
N TYR A 136 -11.85 3.61 -3.50
CA TYR A 136 -11.16 2.31 -3.40
C TYR A 136 -10.19 2.24 -2.23
N VAL A 137 -10.74 2.37 -1.03
CA VAL A 137 -10.00 2.30 0.23
C VAL A 137 -10.00 0.87 0.74
N MET A 138 -8.82 0.39 1.13
CA MET A 138 -8.66 -0.90 1.79
C MET A 138 -8.09 -0.69 3.18
N LEU A 139 -8.78 -1.22 4.19
CA LEU A 139 -8.30 -1.32 5.55
C LEU A 139 -7.76 -2.74 5.79
N GLU A 140 -6.54 -2.83 6.28
CA GLU A 140 -5.89 -4.04 6.78
C GLU A 140 -5.84 -3.92 8.30
N VAL A 141 -6.63 -4.73 8.99
CA VAL A 141 -6.75 -4.69 10.45
C VAL A 141 -6.24 -6.01 11.02
N PRO A 142 -5.01 -6.06 11.54
CA PRO A 142 -4.47 -7.26 12.17
C PRO A 142 -5.28 -7.67 13.40
N ILE A 143 -5.37 -8.97 13.65
CA ILE A 143 -5.94 -9.51 14.89
C ILE A 143 -4.81 -10.01 15.80
N PRO A 144 -4.98 -9.94 17.14
CA PRO A 144 -4.02 -10.53 18.06
C PRO A 144 -3.91 -12.04 17.85
N ALA A 145 -2.70 -12.61 17.94
CA ALA A 145 -2.49 -14.04 17.72
C ALA A 145 -3.23 -14.93 18.75
N GLY A 146 -3.55 -14.41 19.93
CA GLY A 146 -4.36 -15.09 20.94
C GLY A 146 -5.86 -15.11 20.65
N CYS A 147 -6.32 -14.40 19.61
CA CYS A 147 -7.73 -14.26 19.27
C CYS A 147 -8.07 -14.99 17.96
N SER A 148 -9.29 -15.49 17.85
CA SER A 148 -9.91 -15.98 16.62
C SER A 148 -11.17 -15.18 16.31
N TYR A 149 -11.78 -15.36 15.15
CA TYR A 149 -13.07 -14.72 14.86
C TYR A 149 -14.19 -15.40 15.63
N PHE A 150 -14.98 -14.62 16.37
CA PHE A 150 -16.20 -15.12 17.00
C PHE A 150 -17.32 -15.26 15.98
N ARG A 151 -17.47 -14.24 15.12
CA ARG A 151 -18.41 -14.24 14.00
C ARG A 151 -17.77 -13.55 12.79
N GLU A 152 -18.18 -14.00 11.62
CA GLU A 152 -17.74 -13.47 10.33
C GLU A 152 -18.95 -12.87 9.57
N PRO A 153 -19.55 -11.78 10.06
CA PRO A 153 -20.66 -11.16 9.35
C PRO A 153 -20.20 -10.66 7.97
N ASN A 154 -21.08 -10.81 6.98
CA ASN A 154 -20.85 -10.29 5.64
C ASN A 154 -20.83 -8.76 5.66
N GLY A 155 -19.81 -8.18 5.02
CA GLY A 155 -19.49 -6.75 5.03
C GLY A 155 -20.40 -5.82 4.24
N HIS A 156 -21.49 -6.29 3.63
CA HIS A 156 -22.28 -5.47 2.69
C HIS A 156 -23.23 -4.47 3.37
N ARG A 157 -22.73 -3.68 4.33
CA ARG A 157 -23.53 -2.67 5.06
C ARG A 157 -22.84 -1.31 5.06
N GLY A 158 -23.57 -0.28 4.64
CA GLY A 158 -23.10 1.09 4.66
C GLY A 158 -22.06 1.36 3.57
N VAL A 159 -20.88 1.83 3.97
CA VAL A 159 -19.76 2.18 3.07
C VAL A 159 -18.89 0.98 2.70
N GLU A 160 -19.10 -0.14 3.37
CA GLU A 160 -18.35 -1.37 3.19
C GLU A 160 -18.97 -2.19 2.06
N VAL A 161 -18.15 -2.50 1.06
CA VAL A 161 -18.57 -3.31 -0.11
C VAL A 161 -18.17 -4.76 0.05
N HIS A 162 -17.06 -5.03 0.72
CA HIS A 162 -16.57 -6.38 0.93
C HIS A 162 -15.70 -6.48 2.18
N ARG A 163 -15.67 -7.68 2.76
CA ARG A 163 -14.82 -8.04 3.89
C ARG A 163 -14.26 -9.42 3.70
N GLU A 164 -12.98 -9.56 3.94
CA GLU A 164 -12.27 -10.82 3.90
C GLU A 164 -11.60 -11.08 5.25
N TYR A 165 -11.78 -12.30 5.76
CA TYR A 165 -11.27 -12.73 7.04
C TYR A 165 -10.07 -13.65 6.83
N PHE A 166 -8.87 -13.18 7.21
CA PHE A 166 -7.65 -14.00 7.22
C PHE A 166 -7.29 -14.36 8.65
N ARG A 167 -6.58 -15.48 8.83
CA ARG A 167 -6.14 -15.95 10.16
C ARG A 167 -5.34 -14.92 10.98
N HIS A 168 -4.74 -13.92 10.33
CA HIS A 168 -3.88 -12.92 10.98
C HIS A 168 -4.42 -11.48 10.87
N GLN A 169 -5.44 -11.24 10.03
CA GLN A 169 -5.99 -9.90 9.81
C GLN A 169 -7.34 -9.94 9.11
N THR A 170 -8.15 -8.91 9.31
CA THR A 170 -9.35 -8.65 8.49
C THR A 170 -9.03 -7.59 7.45
N ALA A 171 -9.36 -7.87 6.18
CA ALA A 171 -9.33 -6.87 5.12
C ALA A 171 -10.75 -6.33 4.88
N ILE A 172 -10.93 -5.02 4.96
CA ILE A 172 -12.21 -4.34 4.74
C ILE A 172 -12.07 -3.42 3.53
N PHE A 173 -12.99 -3.55 2.59
CA PHE A 173 -12.98 -2.80 1.34
C PHE A 173 -14.14 -1.80 1.32
N CYS A 174 -13.82 -0.55 1.00
CA CYS A 174 -14.78 0.52 0.81
C CYS A 174 -14.61 1.11 -0.58
N GLU A 175 -15.67 1.17 -1.37
CA GLU A 175 -15.63 1.74 -2.72
C GLU A 175 -15.42 3.24 -2.67
N ARG A 176 -16.09 3.93 -1.74
CA ARG A 176 -15.97 5.38 -1.56
C ARG A 176 -16.19 5.77 -0.11
N LEU A 177 -15.29 6.59 0.41
CA LEU A 177 -15.38 7.19 1.74
C LEU A 177 -15.36 8.71 1.59
N GLU A 178 -16.41 9.37 2.06
CA GLU A 178 -16.46 10.82 2.15
C GLU A 178 -15.67 11.31 3.38
N PRO A 179 -15.31 12.60 3.45
CA PRO A 179 -14.71 13.17 4.66
C PRO A 179 -15.62 12.95 5.88
N GLY A 180 -15.10 12.30 6.92
CA GLY A 180 -15.93 11.87 8.04
C GLY A 180 -15.24 10.92 9.00
N ARG A 181 -16.03 10.38 9.92
CA ARG A 181 -15.61 9.33 10.86
C ARG A 181 -16.42 8.08 10.61
N TYR A 182 -15.72 6.96 10.54
CA TYR A 182 -16.28 5.64 10.31
C TYR A 182 -15.82 4.71 11.42
N GLU A 183 -16.69 3.80 11.83
CA GLU A 183 -16.37 2.76 12.80
C GLU A 183 -16.60 1.39 12.17
N PHE A 184 -15.59 0.53 12.27
CA PHE A 184 -15.67 -0.86 11.86
C PHE A 184 -15.47 -1.74 13.08
N VAL A 185 -16.31 -2.76 13.22
CA VAL A 185 -16.25 -3.71 14.34
C VAL A 185 -15.89 -5.08 13.81
N ILE A 186 -14.91 -5.71 14.45
CA ILE A 186 -14.51 -7.09 14.20
C ILE A 186 -14.76 -7.87 15.49
N GLU A 187 -15.59 -8.91 15.41
CA GLU A 187 -15.92 -9.75 16.56
C GLU A 187 -14.87 -10.84 16.75
N LEU A 188 -14.27 -10.87 17.94
CA LEU A 188 -13.16 -11.74 18.29
C LEU A 188 -13.52 -12.65 19.47
N GLU A 189 -12.89 -13.81 19.50
CA GLU A 189 -12.93 -14.77 20.59
C GLU A 189 -11.49 -14.97 21.10
N PRO A 190 -11.16 -14.52 22.32
CA PRO A 190 -9.86 -14.78 22.94
C PRO A 190 -9.75 -16.26 23.32
N ARG A 191 -8.81 -16.97 22.69
CA ARG A 191 -8.67 -18.44 22.83
C ARG A 191 -7.42 -18.86 23.57
N PHE A 192 -6.32 -18.13 23.41
CA PHE A 192 -5.04 -18.49 24.00
C PHE A 192 -4.58 -17.42 24.98
N THR A 193 -4.28 -17.82 26.20
CA THR A 193 -3.75 -16.93 27.24
C THR A 193 -2.29 -16.59 26.94
N GLY A 194 -1.88 -15.37 27.29
CA GLY A 194 -0.53 -14.87 27.03
C GLY A 194 -0.49 -13.40 26.63
N GLN A 195 0.72 -12.90 26.37
CA GLN A 195 0.95 -11.54 25.92
C GLN A 195 1.28 -11.53 24.43
N PHE A 196 0.51 -10.76 23.66
CA PHE A 196 0.63 -10.69 22.21
C PHE A 196 0.90 -9.26 21.75
N ILE A 197 1.66 -9.16 20.65
CA ILE A 197 1.84 -7.91 19.93
C ILE A 197 0.69 -7.76 18.95
N LEU A 198 0.04 -6.59 18.96
CA LEU A 198 -0.94 -6.22 17.95
C LEU A 198 -0.24 -5.40 16.87
N ASN A 199 -0.16 -5.98 15.68
CA ASN A 199 0.40 -5.29 14.52
C ASN A 199 -0.44 -4.06 14.17
N PRO A 200 0.17 -2.99 13.62
CA PRO A 200 -0.55 -1.79 13.26
C PRO A 200 -1.67 -2.04 12.24
N ALA A 201 -2.85 -1.50 12.51
CA ALA A 201 -3.88 -1.40 11.48
C ALA A 201 -3.51 -0.32 10.47
N LYS A 202 -3.84 -0.56 9.20
CA LYS A 202 -3.46 0.29 8.07
C LYS A 202 -4.64 0.52 7.14
N ALA A 203 -4.85 1.75 6.70
CA ALA A 203 -5.81 2.10 5.66
C ALA A 203 -5.03 2.70 4.50
N LYS A 204 -5.29 2.25 3.29
CA LYS A 204 -4.57 2.70 2.10
C LYS A 204 -5.50 2.76 0.90
N LEU A 205 -5.17 3.61 -0.06
CA LEU A 205 -5.76 3.51 -1.39
C LEU A 205 -5.23 2.25 -2.07
N MET A 206 -6.12 1.49 -2.70
CA MET A 206 -5.74 0.24 -3.39
C MET A 206 -4.78 0.51 -4.56
N TYR A 207 -5.08 1.53 -5.37
CA TYR A 207 -4.30 1.86 -6.58
C TYR A 207 -3.11 2.78 -6.31
N PHE A 208 -3.08 3.45 -5.15
CA PHE A 208 -2.01 4.35 -4.75
C PHE A 208 -1.60 4.12 -3.29
N PRO A 209 -0.93 2.98 -2.98
CA PRO A 209 -0.62 2.57 -1.61
C PRO A 209 0.39 3.48 -0.89
N VAL A 210 0.90 4.50 -1.59
CA VAL A 210 1.70 5.61 -1.02
C VAL A 210 0.86 6.53 -0.14
N PHE A 211 -0.46 6.63 -0.39
CA PHE A 211 -1.41 7.32 0.46
C PHE A 211 -2.01 6.32 1.44
N PHE A 212 -1.52 6.37 2.67
CA PHE A 212 -1.98 5.48 3.73
C PHE A 212 -1.89 6.15 5.09
N GLY A 213 -2.74 5.68 6.01
CA GLY A 213 -2.62 5.88 7.44
C GLY A 213 -2.32 4.55 8.12
N ARG A 214 -1.63 4.58 9.25
CA ARG A 214 -1.45 3.41 10.11
C ARG A 214 -1.37 3.77 11.58
N THR A 215 -1.77 2.84 12.44
CA THR A 215 -1.56 2.97 13.88
C THR A 215 -0.10 2.70 14.27
N GLY A 216 0.21 2.84 15.56
CA GLY A 216 1.42 2.26 16.13
C GLY A 216 1.23 0.78 16.48
N VAL A 217 2.30 0.15 16.96
CA VAL A 217 2.24 -1.21 17.52
C VAL A 217 1.50 -1.19 18.85
N GLY A 218 0.53 -2.08 19.02
CA GLY A 218 -0.20 -2.30 20.27
C GLY A 218 0.30 -3.53 21.02
N LYS A 219 -0.16 -3.67 22.26
CA LYS A 219 0.01 -4.89 23.08
C LYS A 219 -1.34 -5.33 23.62
N VAL A 220 -1.54 -6.63 23.71
CA VAL A 220 -2.78 -7.24 24.18
C VAL A 220 -2.41 -8.39 25.10
N ALA A 221 -2.99 -8.41 26.29
CA ALA A 221 -2.92 -9.56 27.19
C ALA A 221 -4.22 -10.36 27.11
N VAL A 222 -4.12 -11.68 27.12
CA VAL A 222 -5.26 -12.58 27.27
C VAL A 222 -5.05 -13.37 28.55
N GLU A 223 -6.01 -13.29 29.46
CA GLU A 223 -5.98 -13.85 30.82
C GLU A 223 -7.08 -14.87 31.04
#